data_AF-A0A328VI56-F1
#
_entry.id   AF-A0A328VI56-F1
#
_cell.length_a   1.000
_cell.length_b   1.000
_cell.length_c   1.000
_cell.angle_alpha   90.00
_cell.angle_beta   90.00
_cell.angle_gamma   90.00
#
_symmetry.space_group_name_H-M   'P 1'
#
loop_
_entity.id
_entity.type
_entity.pdbx_description
1 polymer ?
#
loop_
_entity_poly.entity_id
_entity_poly.type
_entity_poly.pdbx_seq_one_letter_code
_entity_poly.pdbx_strand_id
1 'polypeptide(L)'
;MRPKIVASAPVGGEGPTPTAAPISAPLASPTATAAPTRPVQASIVSVALSFYAAVQAQDYARAYSYLANDVTINPTGDRPQPLTRDHFVQTARSLDETMGKVTAFSAEVDANSPTIIIMTISRSNLAAYHSHLVFKDLGGSWKIASLDRI
;
A
#
# COMPACT_ATOMS: atom_id res chain seq x y z
N MET A 1 34.07 -41.47 -15.17
CA MET A 1 35.20 -41.43 -16.12
C MET A 1 34.78 -40.60 -17.33
N ARG A 2 35.44 -39.46 -17.60
CA ARG A 2 35.38 -38.77 -18.91
C ARG A 2 36.35 -39.49 -19.85
N PRO A 3 36.08 -39.61 -21.16
CA PRO A 3 36.48 -38.58 -22.14
C PRO A 3 35.47 -38.47 -23.32
N LYS A 4 35.50 -37.50 -24.24
CA LYS A 4 36.45 -37.46 -25.36
C LYS A 4 36.18 -36.22 -26.27
N ILE A 5 37.21 -35.36 -26.42
CA ILE A 5 37.81 -34.76 -27.65
C ILE A 5 36.83 -34.35 -28.79
N VAL A 6 36.91 -33.18 -29.46
CA VAL A 6 38.06 -32.70 -30.25
C VAL A 6 37.79 -31.28 -30.80
N ALA A 7 38.84 -30.47 -30.86
CA ALA A 7 38.90 -29.26 -31.68
C ALA A 7 39.66 -29.59 -32.97
N SER A 8 39.13 -29.18 -34.12
CA SER A 8 39.88 -28.90 -35.35
C SER A 8 39.00 -28.08 -36.30
N ALA A 9 39.49 -26.90 -36.67
CA ALA A 9 38.98 -26.00 -37.72
C ALA A 9 39.61 -26.38 -39.10
N PRO A 10 39.54 -25.53 -40.15
CA PRO A 10 38.40 -24.97 -40.89
C PRO A 10 38.52 -25.25 -42.42
N VAL A 11 37.56 -24.82 -43.27
CA VAL A 11 37.81 -23.99 -44.49
C VAL A 11 36.55 -23.88 -45.39
N GLY A 12 36.36 -22.67 -45.94
CA GLY A 12 35.54 -22.35 -47.13
C GLY A 12 34.22 -21.68 -46.77
N GLY A 13 33.88 -20.46 -47.20
CA GLY A 13 34.45 -19.52 -48.17
C GLY A 13 33.31 -18.62 -48.65
N GLU A 14 33.53 -17.30 -48.64
CA GLU A 14 32.84 -16.24 -49.41
C GLU A 14 31.41 -15.78 -49.01
N GLY A 15 31.26 -14.48 -48.72
CA GLY A 15 29.98 -13.75 -48.58
C GLY A 15 29.37 -13.35 -49.95
N PRO A 16 28.30 -12.51 -50.06
CA PRO A 16 27.86 -11.44 -49.13
C PRO A 16 26.34 -11.39 -48.83
N THR A 17 25.96 -10.50 -47.91
CA THR A 17 24.60 -10.15 -47.42
C THR A 17 23.52 -9.93 -48.49
N PRO A 18 22.26 -10.32 -48.19
CA PRO A 18 21.11 -9.50 -48.57
C PRO A 18 20.14 -9.19 -47.41
N THR A 19 19.77 -7.91 -47.39
CA THR A 19 18.68 -7.22 -46.69
C THR A 19 17.36 -8.00 -46.60
N ALA A 20 16.74 -7.94 -45.42
CA ALA A 20 15.45 -8.55 -45.09
C ALA A 20 14.24 -7.65 -45.41
N ALA A 21 13.20 -8.24 -45.99
CA ALA A 21 11.76 -7.96 -45.87
C ALA A 21 11.00 -9.11 -46.60
N PRO A 22 9.73 -9.49 -46.30
CA PRO A 22 8.60 -8.74 -45.71
C PRO A 22 8.00 -9.47 -44.46
N ILE A 23 6.94 -9.08 -43.73
CA ILE A 23 5.52 -8.84 -44.06
C ILE A 23 4.80 -8.29 -42.80
N SER A 24 3.80 -7.44 -43.01
CA SER A 24 2.94 -6.81 -42.00
C SER A 24 2.22 -7.78 -41.06
N ALA A 25 2.23 -7.48 -39.76
CA ALA A 25 1.31 -8.03 -38.78
C ALA A 25 0.27 -6.96 -38.37
N PRO A 26 -1.02 -7.30 -38.25
CA PRO A 26 -2.07 -6.36 -37.84
C PRO A 26 -2.02 -6.07 -36.33
N LEU A 27 -2.51 -4.89 -35.96
CA LEU A 27 -2.72 -4.38 -34.60
C LEU A 27 -3.21 -5.47 -33.62
N ALA A 28 -2.46 -5.65 -32.54
CA ALA A 28 -3.03 -5.91 -31.22
C ALA A 28 -2.04 -5.39 -30.17
N SER A 29 -2.33 -4.19 -29.66
CA SER A 29 -1.74 -3.72 -28.41
C SER A 29 -2.01 -4.74 -27.32
N PRO A 30 -0.99 -5.08 -26.52
CA PRO A 30 -1.14 -4.85 -25.11
C PRO A 30 -0.25 -3.68 -24.77
N THR A 31 -0.84 -2.49 -24.70
CA THR A 31 -0.30 -1.46 -23.82
C THR A 31 -0.46 -2.02 -22.40
N ALA A 32 0.49 -2.84 -21.95
CA ALA A 32 0.67 -3.10 -20.55
C ALA A 32 1.33 -1.84 -19.97
N THR A 33 0.52 -0.81 -19.67
CA THR A 33 0.95 0.28 -18.78
C THR A 33 1.03 -0.28 -17.36
N ALA A 34 2.07 -1.05 -17.08
CA ALA A 34 2.45 -1.40 -15.72
C ALA A 34 3.45 -0.35 -15.22
N ALA A 35 2.94 0.74 -14.62
CA ALA A 35 3.55 1.47 -13.50
C ALA A 35 2.78 2.77 -13.13
N PRO A 36 1.65 2.66 -12.42
CA PRO A 36 1.21 3.72 -11.50
C PRO A 36 1.17 3.30 -10.02
N THR A 37 1.47 2.03 -9.68
CA THR A 37 1.26 1.49 -8.32
C THR A 37 2.22 2.06 -7.28
N ARG A 38 3.51 2.19 -7.60
CA ARG A 38 4.54 2.64 -6.65
C ARG A 38 4.34 4.08 -6.10
N PRO A 39 4.05 5.11 -6.94
CA PRO A 39 3.80 6.46 -6.42
C PRO A 39 2.48 6.57 -5.62
N VAL A 40 1.45 5.81 -6.01
CA VAL A 40 0.19 5.72 -5.26
C VAL A 40 0.44 5.09 -3.89
N GLN A 41 1.14 3.96 -3.83
CA GLN A 41 1.52 3.27 -2.59
C GLN A 41 2.32 4.18 -1.65
N ALA A 42 3.30 4.92 -2.17
CA ALA A 42 4.06 5.87 -1.35
C ALA A 42 3.16 6.95 -0.72
N SER A 43 2.16 7.42 -1.47
CA SER A 43 1.21 8.43 -1.00
C SER A 43 0.31 7.91 0.12
N ILE A 44 -0.31 6.74 -0.05
CA ILE A 44 -1.18 6.14 0.99
C ILE A 44 -0.39 5.75 2.24
N VAL A 45 0.85 5.23 2.10
CA VAL A 45 1.72 4.90 3.23
C VAL A 45 2.06 6.18 4.01
N SER A 46 2.35 7.28 3.30
CA SER A 46 2.62 8.57 3.93
C SER A 46 1.40 9.08 4.72
N VAL A 47 0.19 8.90 4.20
CA VAL A 47 -1.05 9.26 4.91
C VAL A 47 -1.24 8.37 6.15
N ALA A 48 -1.04 7.05 6.04
CA ALA A 48 -1.15 6.12 7.17
C ALA A 48 -0.17 6.45 8.31
N LEU A 49 1.09 6.70 7.97
CA LEU A 49 2.12 7.10 8.94
C LEU A 49 1.79 8.45 9.57
N SER A 50 1.32 9.42 8.79
CA SER A 50 0.95 10.75 9.29
C SER A 50 -0.27 10.70 10.22
N PHE A 51 -1.22 9.81 9.93
CA PHE A 51 -2.36 9.54 10.80
C PHE A 51 -1.91 9.03 12.17
N TYR A 52 -1.10 7.96 12.21
CA TYR A 52 -0.62 7.41 13.48
C TYR A 52 0.39 8.30 14.20
N ALA A 53 1.16 9.12 13.50
CA ALA A 53 1.99 10.16 14.10
C ALA A 53 1.14 11.20 14.84
N ALA A 54 0.00 11.60 14.27
CA ALA A 54 -0.93 12.52 14.93
C ALA A 54 -1.64 11.86 16.14
N VAL A 55 -2.00 10.57 16.05
CA VAL A 55 -2.53 9.79 17.19
C VAL A 55 -1.49 9.71 18.31
N GLN A 56 -0.23 9.39 17.98
CA GLN A 56 0.87 9.36 18.95
C GLN A 56 1.10 10.73 19.62
N ALA A 57 1.00 11.82 18.86
CA ALA A 57 1.08 13.19 19.39
C ALA A 57 -0.20 13.63 20.13
N GLN A 58 -1.23 12.77 20.18
CA GLN A 58 -2.56 13.06 20.74
C GLN A 58 -3.28 14.24 20.07
N ASP A 59 -2.85 14.60 18.86
CA ASP A 59 -3.51 15.58 18.01
C ASP A 59 -4.62 14.89 17.21
N TYR A 60 -5.68 14.49 17.92
CA TYR A 60 -6.79 13.74 17.32
C TYR A 60 -7.57 14.58 16.29
N ALA A 61 -7.52 15.91 16.41
CA ALA A 61 -8.05 16.82 15.40
C ALA A 61 -7.33 16.66 14.06
N ARG A 62 -6.00 16.63 14.10
CA ARG A 62 -5.17 16.38 12.91
C ARG A 62 -5.28 14.94 12.44
N ALA A 63 -5.34 13.96 13.33
CA ALA A 63 -5.55 12.57 12.96
C ALA A 63 -6.87 12.39 12.18
N TYR A 64 -7.97 12.99 12.66
CA TYR A 64 -9.26 12.96 11.97
C TYR A 64 -9.18 13.56 10.55
N SER A 65 -8.30 14.55 10.33
CA SER A 65 -8.16 15.17 9.01
C SER A 65 -7.66 14.21 7.91
N TYR A 66 -7.06 13.07 8.26
CA TYR A 66 -6.65 12.05 7.29
C TYR A 66 -7.76 11.04 6.96
N LEU A 67 -8.88 11.08 7.69
CA LEU A 67 -10.03 10.23 7.45
C LEU A 67 -10.93 10.82 6.36
N ALA A 68 -11.66 9.96 5.66
CA ALA A 68 -12.75 10.37 4.80
C ALA A 68 -13.98 10.79 5.62
N ASN A 69 -14.86 11.62 5.04
CA ASN A 69 -16.06 12.12 5.74
C ASN A 69 -17.07 11.01 6.10
N ASP A 70 -17.05 9.93 5.34
CA ASP A 70 -17.85 8.71 5.45
C ASP A 70 -17.02 7.55 6.04
N VAL A 71 -15.94 7.85 6.76
CA VAL A 71 -15.07 6.83 7.34
C VAL A 71 -15.85 5.92 8.28
N THR A 72 -15.57 4.63 8.19
CA THR A 72 -16.16 3.60 9.05
C THR A 72 -15.11 3.00 9.95
N ILE A 73 -15.38 2.88 11.24
CA ILE A 73 -14.63 1.97 12.12
C ILE A 73 -15.43 0.68 12.16
N ASN A 74 -14.77 -0.45 11.97
CA ASN A 74 -15.43 -1.75 11.93
C ASN A 74 -14.98 -2.60 13.15
N PRO A 75 -15.50 -2.37 14.38
CA PRO A 75 -15.07 -3.17 15.52
C PRO A 75 -15.71 -4.56 15.47
N THR A 76 -17.01 -4.67 15.21
CA THR A 76 -17.77 -5.93 15.13
C THR A 76 -19.21 -5.63 14.70
N GLY A 77 -19.68 -6.19 13.59
CA GLY A 77 -21.08 -6.60 13.42
C GLY A 77 -22.18 -5.59 13.03
N ASP A 78 -22.25 -4.39 13.59
CA ASP A 78 -23.40 -3.50 13.37
C ASP A 78 -23.10 -2.32 12.45
N ARG A 79 -24.12 -1.92 11.68
CA ARG A 79 -24.04 -1.07 10.49
C ARG A 79 -22.97 0.04 10.61
N PRO A 80 -22.13 0.22 9.58
CA PRO A 80 -21.13 1.27 9.57
C PRO A 80 -21.81 2.64 9.71
N GLN A 81 -21.72 3.23 10.90
CA GLN A 81 -22.12 4.60 11.14
C GLN A 81 -20.93 5.50 10.78
N PRO A 82 -21.13 6.59 10.01
CA PRO A 82 -20.07 7.55 9.74
C PRO A 82 -19.47 8.07 11.06
N LEU A 83 -18.15 8.00 11.18
CA LEU A 83 -17.49 8.48 12.38
C LEU A 83 -17.41 10.01 12.35
N THR A 84 -18.19 10.67 13.22
CA THR A 84 -18.07 12.12 13.41
C THR A 84 -16.74 12.46 14.08
N ARG A 85 -16.25 13.68 13.87
CA ARG A 85 -15.00 14.17 14.47
C ARG A 85 -15.00 14.03 15.99
N ASP A 86 -16.07 14.44 16.64
CA ASP A 86 -16.16 14.41 18.10
C ASP A 86 -16.15 12.97 18.63
N HIS A 87 -16.86 12.05 17.95
CA HIS A 87 -16.86 10.64 18.32
C HIS A 87 -15.48 10.00 18.11
N PHE A 88 -14.78 10.33 17.03
CA PHE A 88 -13.38 9.91 16.83
C PHE A 88 -12.47 10.41 17.96
N VAL A 89 -12.53 11.70 18.28
CA VAL A 89 -11.68 12.32 19.32
C VAL A 89 -11.94 11.68 20.68
N GLN A 90 -13.20 11.47 21.04
CA GLN A 90 -13.59 10.82 22.29
C GLN A 90 -13.08 9.38 22.34
N THR A 91 -13.27 8.62 21.26
CA THR A 91 -12.83 7.21 21.17
C THR A 91 -11.31 7.11 21.27
N ALA A 92 -10.57 7.91 20.49
CA ALA A 92 -9.11 7.90 20.49
C ALA A 92 -8.53 8.28 21.87
N ARG A 93 -9.13 9.29 22.52
CA ARG A 93 -8.73 9.68 23.88
C ARG A 93 -9.01 8.57 24.90
N SER A 94 -10.21 7.98 24.86
CA SER A 94 -10.58 6.88 25.77
C SER A 94 -9.67 5.66 25.59
N LEU A 95 -9.28 5.34 24.35
CA LEU A 95 -8.29 4.30 24.05
C LEU A 95 -6.92 4.64 24.63
N ASP A 96 -6.44 5.87 24.48
CA ASP A 96 -5.16 6.30 25.08
C ASP A 96 -5.19 6.22 26.62
N GLU A 97 -6.32 6.57 27.24
CA GLU A 97 -6.50 6.49 28.70
C GLU A 97 -6.56 5.04 29.20
N THR A 98 -7.20 4.15 28.45
CA THR A 98 -7.45 2.76 28.87
C THR A 98 -6.32 1.81 28.47
N MET A 99 -5.84 1.92 27.23
CA MET A 99 -4.86 1.02 26.61
C MET A 99 -3.46 1.64 26.52
N GLY A 100 -3.31 2.88 26.98
CA GLY A 100 -2.06 3.61 26.89
C GLY A 100 -1.85 4.27 25.52
N LYS A 101 -0.92 5.21 25.49
CA LYS A 101 -0.60 5.99 24.29
C LYS A 101 0.15 5.13 23.27
N VAL A 102 0.02 5.48 21.99
CA VAL A 102 0.83 4.89 20.92
C VAL A 102 2.30 5.23 21.12
N THR A 103 3.16 4.22 21.16
CA THR A 103 4.61 4.37 21.39
C THR A 103 5.44 4.09 20.14
N ALA A 104 4.96 3.22 19.25
CA ALA A 104 5.61 2.91 17.97
C ALA A 104 4.58 2.44 16.95
N PHE A 105 4.87 2.65 15.67
CA PHE A 105 4.06 2.13 14.57
C PHE A 105 4.91 1.93 13.30
N SER A 106 4.48 0.98 12.46
CA SER A 106 5.02 0.75 11.13
C SER A 106 3.90 0.44 10.14
N ALA A 107 4.16 0.68 8.86
CA ALA A 107 3.20 0.51 7.78
C ALA A 107 3.72 -0.48 6.74
N GLU A 108 2.86 -1.39 6.32
CA GLU A 108 3.11 -2.33 5.23
C GLU A 108 1.94 -2.29 4.25
N VAL A 109 2.23 -2.37 2.96
CA VAL A 109 1.19 -2.47 1.93
C VAL A 109 0.72 -3.92 1.87
N ASP A 110 -0.59 -4.14 1.85
CA ASP A 110 -1.14 -5.48 1.65
C ASP A 110 -0.71 -6.03 0.27
N ALA A 111 -0.25 -7.27 0.25
CA ALA A 111 0.30 -7.89 -0.96
C ALA A 111 -0.76 -8.10 -2.05
N ASN A 112 -2.03 -8.20 -1.67
CA ASN A 112 -3.16 -8.50 -2.56
C ASN A 112 -3.94 -7.23 -2.95
N SER A 113 -3.82 -6.17 -2.17
CA SER A 113 -4.56 -4.92 -2.37
C SER A 113 -3.69 -3.69 -2.13
N PRO A 114 -3.31 -2.96 -3.19
CA PRO A 114 -2.46 -1.78 -3.06
C PRO A 114 -3.15 -0.60 -2.37
N THR A 115 -4.44 -0.68 -2.05
CA THR A 115 -5.20 0.34 -1.32
C THR A 115 -5.43 -0.03 0.15
N ILE A 116 -4.86 -1.15 0.61
CA ILE A 116 -4.92 -1.58 2.01
C ILE A 116 -3.53 -1.45 2.62
N ILE A 117 -3.44 -0.74 3.74
CA ILE A 117 -2.23 -0.65 4.56
C ILE A 117 -2.46 -1.42 5.86
N ILE A 118 -1.54 -2.32 6.16
CA ILE A 118 -1.47 -3.02 7.44
C ILE A 118 -0.55 -2.19 8.34
N MET A 119 -1.13 -1.61 9.37
CA MET A 119 -0.39 -0.89 10.41
C MET A 119 -0.08 -1.85 11.55
N THR A 120 1.17 -1.90 11.99
CA THR A 120 1.54 -2.53 13.27
C THR A 120 1.70 -1.44 14.31
N ILE A 121 0.94 -1.50 15.40
CA ILE A 121 0.88 -0.44 16.41
C ILE A 121 1.22 -1.00 17.78
N SER A 122 2.12 -0.32 18.50
CA SER A 122 2.43 -0.59 19.91
C SER A 122 1.87 0.52 20.79
N ARG A 123 1.29 0.15 21.93
CA ARG A 123 0.81 1.09 22.96
C ARG A 123 1.47 0.78 24.31
N SER A 124 1.48 1.76 25.22
CA SER A 124 2.17 1.59 26.51
C SER A 124 1.56 0.50 27.41
N ASN A 125 0.24 0.25 27.32
CA ASN A 125 -0.46 -0.69 28.20
C ASN A 125 -1.17 -1.81 27.44
N LEU A 126 -0.83 -2.03 26.17
CA LEU A 126 -1.42 -3.08 25.32
C LEU A 126 -0.33 -3.70 24.44
N ALA A 127 -0.43 -5.02 24.22
CA ALA A 127 0.41 -5.71 23.26
C ALA A 127 0.25 -5.11 21.85
N ALA A 128 1.29 -5.21 21.03
CA ALA A 128 1.21 -4.71 19.67
C ALA A 128 0.08 -5.41 18.90
N TYR A 129 -0.62 -4.65 18.06
CA TYR A 129 -1.73 -5.15 17.26
C TYR A 129 -1.66 -4.61 15.83
N HIS A 130 -2.43 -5.25 14.94
CA HIS A 130 -2.57 -4.81 13.57
C HIS A 130 -3.87 -4.05 13.36
N SER A 131 -3.83 -3.02 12.52
CA SER A 131 -5.01 -2.32 12.01
C SER A 131 -4.96 -2.29 10.49
N HIS A 132 -6.03 -2.73 9.82
CA HIS A 132 -6.13 -2.64 8.38
C HIS A 132 -6.81 -1.33 8.00
N LEU A 133 -6.10 -0.51 7.22
CA LEU A 133 -6.60 0.78 6.74
C LEU A 133 -6.93 0.64 5.27
N VAL A 134 -8.18 0.87 4.91
CA VAL A 134 -8.63 0.91 3.52
C VAL A 134 -8.63 2.36 3.05
N PHE A 135 -7.93 2.62 1.95
CA PHE A 135 -7.79 3.94 1.36
C PHE A 135 -8.73 4.15 0.18
N LYS A 136 -9.17 5.40 0.01
CA LYS A 136 -9.84 5.85 -1.22
C LYS A 136 -9.26 7.16 -1.72
N ASP A 137 -9.28 7.30 -3.04
CA ASP A 137 -8.88 8.53 -3.71
C ASP A 137 -10.07 9.49 -3.81
N LEU A 138 -9.91 10.72 -3.34
CA LEU A 138 -10.88 11.80 -3.43
C LEU A 138 -10.39 12.90 -4.37
N GLY A 139 -10.03 12.53 -5.60
CA GLY A 139 -9.58 13.47 -6.64
C GLY A 139 -8.13 13.92 -6.46
N GLY A 140 -7.22 12.99 -6.20
CA GLY A 140 -5.79 13.24 -5.96
C GLY A 140 -5.44 13.40 -4.48
N SER A 141 -6.39 13.18 -3.57
CA SER A 141 -6.21 13.23 -2.13
C SER A 141 -6.61 11.91 -1.49
N TRP A 142 -5.63 11.11 -1.12
CA TRP A 142 -5.86 9.84 -0.43
C TRP A 142 -6.36 10.06 1.00
N LYS A 143 -7.45 9.38 1.36
CA LYS A 143 -8.02 9.39 2.71
C LYS A 143 -8.29 7.96 3.18
N ILE A 144 -8.28 7.77 4.49
CA ILE A 144 -8.67 6.51 5.13
C ILE A 144 -10.20 6.41 5.10
N ALA A 145 -10.72 5.46 4.33
CA ALA A 145 -12.15 5.19 4.19
C ALA A 145 -12.67 4.21 5.24
N SER A 146 -11.82 3.30 5.70
CA SER A 146 -12.16 2.34 6.76
C SER A 146 -10.92 1.99 7.56
N LEU A 147 -11.12 1.71 8.85
CA LEU A 147 -10.10 1.16 9.73
C LEU A 147 -10.71 0.20 10.74
N ASP A 148 -9.95 -0.83 11.13
CA ASP A 148 -10.40 -1.75 12.17
C ASP A 148 -10.34 -1.10 13.55
N ARG A 149 -9.20 -0.45 13.86
CA ARG A 149 -8.88 0.10 15.19
C ARG A 149 -7.98 1.33 15.10
N ILE A 150 -8.14 2.25 16.06
CA ILE A 150 -7.28 3.42 16.28
C ILE A 150 -6.09 3.03 17.15
#